data_AF-A0A351MU54-F1
#
_entry.id   AF-A0A351MU54-F1
#
_cell.length_a   1.000
_cell.length_b   1.000
_cell.length_c   1.000
_cell.angle_alpha   90.00
_cell.angle_beta   90.00
_cell.angle_gamma   90.00
#
_symmetry.space_group_name_H-M   'P 1'
#
loop_
_entity.id
_entity.type
_entity.pdbx_description
1 polymer ?
#
loop_
_entity_poly.entity_id
_entity_poly.type
_entity_poly.pdbx_seq_one_letter_code
_entity_poly.pdbx_strand_id
1 'polypeptide(L)'
;MNIHKHYSELVFLLSFVVVLVALFKGPRPVFQRIVAVLLDINLLLGAYQWYTVYPKSVSLLHPLLALVAVGLAHASARSEDRKKVITFWSLVVLSLLTAWAVHAPWGPAFLKNIWMVGGTPAA
;
A
#
# COMPACT_ATOMS: atom_id res chain seq x y z
N MET A 1 -6.64 10.15 24.21
CA MET A 1 -5.38 9.98 23.48
C MET A 1 -5.55 8.78 22.53
N ASN A 2 -5.84 9.03 21.26
CA ASN A 2 -6.27 7.99 20.29
C ASN A 2 -5.07 7.21 19.73
N ILE A 3 -4.43 6.40 20.58
CA ILE A 3 -3.28 5.56 20.20
C ILE A 3 -3.63 4.65 19.00
N HIS A 4 -4.89 4.24 18.87
CA HIS A 4 -5.35 3.42 17.74
C HIS A 4 -5.37 4.13 16.37
N LYS A 5 -5.58 5.45 16.33
CA LYS A 5 -5.74 6.18 15.05
C LYS A 5 -4.40 6.46 14.38
N HIS A 6 -3.33 6.60 15.15
CA HIS A 6 -1.97 6.74 14.62
C HIS A 6 -1.32 5.41 14.29
N TYR A 7 -1.82 4.30 14.82
CA TYR A 7 -1.23 2.99 14.56
C TYR A 7 -1.26 2.61 13.08
N SER A 8 -2.39 2.81 12.39
CA SER A 8 -2.50 2.51 10.95
C SER A 8 -1.57 3.37 10.09
N GLU A 9 -1.51 4.67 10.37
CA GLU A 9 -0.68 5.62 9.66
C GLU A 9 0.82 5.34 9.87
N LEU A 10 1.22 5.02 11.11
CA LEU A 10 2.59 4.65 11.44
C LEU A 10 3.02 3.34 10.77
N VAL A 11 2.15 2.33 10.74
CA VAL A 11 2.44 1.05 10.07
C VAL A 11 2.60 1.26 8.56
N PHE A 12 1.71 2.05 7.93
CA PHE A 12 1.87 2.40 6.51
C PHE A 12 3.20 3.13 6.25
N LEU A 13 3.53 4.12 7.08
CA LEU A 13 4.74 4.93 6.91
C LEU A 13 6.00 4.08 7.10
N LEU A 14 6.00 3.14 8.06
CA LEU A 14 7.07 2.16 8.23
C LEU A 14 7.24 1.31 6.97
N SER A 15 6.16 0.72 6.43
CA SER A 15 6.22 -0.06 5.20
C SER A 15 6.73 0.78 4.02
N PHE A 16 6.27 2.02 3.90
CA PHE A 16 6.69 2.92 2.83
C PHE A 16 8.19 3.25 2.89
N VAL A 17 8.71 3.56 4.08
CA VAL A 17 10.15 3.82 4.29
C VAL A 17 10.98 2.58 3.95
N VAL A 18 10.56 1.40 4.40
CA VAL A 18 11.29 0.15 4.15
C VAL A 18 11.30 -0.19 2.65
N VAL A 19 10.21 0.10 1.92
CA VAL A 19 10.15 -0.04 0.46
C VAL A 19 11.10 0.92 -0.25
N LEU A 20 11.18 2.18 0.19
CA LEU A 20 12.15 3.13 -0.36
C LEU A 20 13.59 2.66 -0.11
N VAL A 21 13.89 2.18 1.09
CA VAL A 21 15.22 1.62 1.41
C VAL A 21 15.53 0.42 0.50
N ALA A 22 14.56 -0.43 0.19
CA ALA A 22 14.73 -1.54 -0.74
C ALA A 22 15.00 -1.09 -2.17
N LEU A 23 14.31 -0.05 -2.61
CA LEU A 23 14.53 0.56 -3.93
C LEU A 23 15.97 1.11 -4.05
N PHE A 24 16.48 1.80 -3.04
CA PHE A 24 17.82 2.40 -3.08
C PHE A 24 18.95 1.40 -2.84
N LYS A 25 18.74 0.34 -2.05
CA LYS A 25 19.77 -0.69 -1.78
C LYS A 25 20.09 -1.60 -2.98
N GLY A 26 19.24 -1.60 -4.01
CA GLY A 26 19.43 -2.41 -5.21
C GLY A 26 19.02 -3.89 -5.05
N PRO A 27 19.38 -4.76 -6.01
CA PRO A 27 18.93 -6.15 -6.05
C PRO A 27 19.55 -6.98 -4.91
N ARG A 28 18.82 -7.15 -3.82
CA ARG A 28 19.18 -8.04 -2.70
C ARG A 28 18.00 -8.96 -2.40
N PRO A 29 17.96 -10.18 -2.96
CA PRO A 29 16.79 -11.06 -2.89
C PRO A 29 16.31 -11.33 -1.46
N VAL A 30 17.23 -11.54 -0.52
CA VAL A 30 16.88 -11.74 0.90
C VAL A 30 16.17 -10.52 1.48
N PHE A 31 16.70 -9.31 1.24
CA PHE A 31 16.08 -8.08 1.74
C PHE A 31 14.72 -7.83 1.09
N GLN A 32 14.60 -8.05 -0.22
CA GLN A 32 13.35 -7.87 -0.95
C GLN A 32 12.25 -8.82 -0.44
N ARG A 33 12.60 -10.07 -0.12
CA ARG A 33 11.66 -11.03 0.49
C ARG A 33 11.18 -10.55 1.86
N ILE A 34 12.10 -10.09 2.71
CA ILE A 34 11.74 -9.54 4.03
C ILE A 34 10.78 -8.36 3.88
N VAL A 35 11.06 -7.45 2.95
CA VAL A 35 10.20 -6.28 2.70
C VAL A 35 8.84 -6.68 2.13
N ALA A 36 8.78 -7.69 1.25
CA ALA A 36 7.51 -8.23 0.75
C ALA A 36 6.66 -8.80 1.89
N VAL A 37 7.26 -9.54 2.83
CA VAL A 37 6.55 -10.04 4.03
C VAL A 37 6.06 -8.89 4.93
N LEU A 38 6.85 -7.82 5.08
CA LEU A 38 6.41 -6.62 5.81
C LEU A 38 5.21 -5.94 5.14
N LEU A 39 5.18 -5.91 3.80
CA LEU A 39 4.03 -5.42 3.04
C LEU A 39 2.80 -6.33 3.22
N ASP A 40 2.99 -7.65 3.26
CA ASP A 40 1.90 -8.61 3.53
C ASP A 40 1.27 -8.36 4.91
N ILE A 41 2.09 -8.14 5.95
CA ILE A 41 1.60 -7.82 7.29
C ILE A 41 0.80 -6.50 7.29
N ASN A 42 1.30 -5.47 6.60
CA ASN A 42 0.59 -4.20 6.49
C ASN A 42 -0.76 -4.36 5.76
N LEU A 43 -0.80 -5.16 4.68
CA LEU A 43 -2.03 -5.48 3.98
C LEU A 43 -3.03 -6.20 4.88
N LEU A 44 -2.60 -7.19 5.67
CA LEU A 44 -3.47 -7.91 6.60
C LEU A 44 -4.02 -7.01 7.70
N LEU A 45 -3.19 -6.13 8.26
CA LEU A 45 -3.64 -5.13 9.25
C LEU A 45 -4.65 -4.16 8.64
N GLY A 46 -4.40 -3.69 7.41
CA GLY A 46 -5.34 -2.85 6.67
C GLY A 46 -6.68 -3.56 6.39
N ALA A 47 -6.63 -4.82 5.96
CA ALA A 47 -7.83 -5.63 5.73
C ALA A 47 -8.63 -5.88 7.02
N TYR A 48 -7.94 -6.18 8.13
CA TYR A 48 -8.56 -6.33 9.44
C TYR A 48 -9.27 -5.04 9.89
N GLN A 49 -8.62 -3.88 9.72
CA GLN A 49 -9.25 -2.58 10.04
C GLN A 49 -10.42 -2.27 9.13
N TRP A 50 -10.31 -2.56 7.83
CA TRP A 50 -11.41 -2.39 6.88
C TRP A 50 -12.62 -3.23 7.30
N TYR A 51 -12.41 -4.49 7.69
CA TYR A 51 -13.47 -5.39 8.15
C TYR A 51 -14.10 -4.98 9.49
N THR A 52 -13.31 -4.49 10.44
CA THR A 52 -13.76 -4.25 11.84
C THR A 52 -14.24 -2.82 12.12
N VAL A 53 -13.74 -1.82 11.39
CA VAL A 53 -13.93 -0.40 11.75
C VAL A 53 -14.83 0.36 10.76
N TYR A 54 -14.98 -0.11 9.51
CA TYR A 54 -15.62 0.67 8.45
C TYR A 54 -16.69 -0.09 7.63
N PRO A 55 -17.99 0.05 7.96
CA PRO A 55 -19.07 -0.11 6.99
C PRO A 55 -19.30 1.15 6.12
N LYS A 56 -18.41 2.16 6.21
CA LYS A 56 -18.54 3.42 5.45
C LYS A 56 -18.01 3.28 4.02
N SER A 57 -18.54 4.11 3.14
CA SER A 57 -18.23 4.24 1.71
C SER A 57 -16.73 4.41 1.48
N VAL A 58 -16.02 3.30 1.26
CA VAL A 58 -14.60 3.27 0.94
C VAL A 58 -14.45 2.87 -0.52
N SER A 59 -13.57 3.57 -1.24
CA SER A 59 -13.22 3.18 -2.60
C SER A 59 -12.50 1.83 -2.60
N LEU A 60 -12.93 0.92 -3.47
CA LEU A 60 -12.25 -0.36 -3.71
C LEU A 60 -10.85 -0.19 -4.31
N LEU A 61 -10.49 1.01 -4.79
CA LEU A 61 -9.13 1.28 -5.25
C LEU A 61 -8.09 1.09 -4.15
N HIS A 62 -8.42 1.42 -2.90
CA HIS A 62 -7.44 1.28 -1.81
C HIS A 62 -6.98 -0.18 -1.61
N PRO A 63 -7.87 -1.16 -1.35
CA PRO A 63 -7.46 -2.56 -1.21
C PRO A 63 -6.89 -3.15 -2.52
N LEU A 64 -7.39 -2.72 -3.69
CA LEU A 64 -6.86 -3.20 -4.97
C LEU A 64 -5.42 -2.74 -5.21
N LEU A 65 -5.11 -1.46 -4.96
CA LEU A 65 -3.76 -0.91 -5.09
C LEU A 65 -2.80 -1.53 -4.07
N ALA A 66 -3.27 -1.83 -2.86
CA ALA A 66 -2.49 -2.53 -1.86
C ALA A 66 -2.14 -3.97 -2.30
N LEU A 67 -3.08 -4.70 -2.91
CA LEU A 67 -2.83 -6.02 -3.49
C LEU A 67 -1.84 -5.96 -4.66
N VAL A 68 -1.98 -4.95 -5.53
CA VAL A 68 -1.04 -4.73 -6.64
C VAL A 68 0.37 -4.48 -6.12
N ALA A 69 0.52 -3.64 -5.09
CA ALA A 69 1.82 -3.38 -4.45
C ALA A 69 2.46 -4.67 -3.91
N VAL A 70 1.69 -5.51 -3.22
CA VAL A 70 2.16 -6.80 -2.70
C VAL A 70 2.56 -7.75 -3.84
N GLY A 71 1.72 -7.90 -4.87
CA GLY A 71 2.00 -8.76 -6.01
C GLY A 71 3.28 -8.36 -6.76
N LEU A 72 3.48 -7.06 -6.97
CA LEU A 72 4.69 -6.52 -7.58
C LEU A 72 5.94 -6.73 -6.71
N ALA A 73 5.81 -6.56 -5.38
CA ALA A 73 6.90 -6.80 -4.45
C ALA A 73 7.35 -8.27 -4.48
N HIS A 74 6.41 -9.22 -4.46
CA HIS A 74 6.71 -10.66 -4.56
C HIS A 74 7.29 -11.05 -5.93
N ALA A 75 6.77 -10.48 -7.01
CA ALA A 75 7.32 -10.68 -8.36
C ALA A 75 8.78 -10.21 -8.44
N SER A 76 9.11 -9.10 -7.79
CA SER A 76 10.49 -8.61 -7.72
C SER A 76 11.39 -9.38 -6.77
N ALA A 77 10.85 -10.00 -5.70
CA ALA A 77 11.64 -10.57 -4.59
C ALA A 77 12.51 -11.79 -4.96
N ARG A 78 12.40 -12.27 -6.20
CA ARG A 78 13.21 -13.36 -6.76
C ARG A 78 14.14 -12.90 -7.89
N SER A 79 14.17 -11.60 -8.20
CA SER A 79 14.93 -11.06 -9.32
C SER A 79 16.22 -10.38 -8.85
N GLU A 80 17.33 -10.75 -9.48
CA GLU A 80 18.63 -10.09 -9.29
C GLU A 80 18.88 -9.00 -10.34
N ASP A 81 18.04 -8.94 -11.38
CA ASP A 81 18.12 -7.94 -12.43
C ASP A 81 17.80 -6.55 -11.88
N ARG A 82 18.83 -5.71 -11.71
CA ARG A 82 18.69 -4.35 -11.17
C ARG A 82 17.59 -3.53 -11.86
N LYS A 83 17.49 -3.62 -13.20
CA LYS A 83 16.47 -2.91 -13.97
C LYS A 83 15.06 -3.38 -13.60
N LYS A 84 14.83 -4.69 -13.53
CA LYS A 84 13.54 -5.26 -13.12
C LYS A 84 13.21 -4.83 -11.70
N VAL A 85 14.15 -4.98 -10.77
CA VAL A 85 13.97 -4.57 -9.37
C VAL A 85 13.58 -3.10 -9.30
N ILE A 86 14.33 -2.19 -9.90
CA ILE A 86 13.99 -0.76 -9.85
C ILE A 86 12.60 -0.49 -10.44
N THR A 87 12.27 -1.09 -11.58
CA THR A 87 10.94 -0.92 -12.20
C THR A 87 9.81 -1.40 -11.28
N PHE A 88 9.88 -2.65 -10.80
CA PHE A 88 8.83 -3.21 -9.95
C PHE A 88 8.72 -2.46 -8.62
N TRP A 89 9.83 -2.14 -7.96
CA TRP A 89 9.83 -1.39 -6.71
C TRP A 89 9.34 0.05 -6.88
N SER A 90 9.61 0.69 -8.02
CA SER A 90 9.05 2.01 -8.34
C SER A 90 7.53 1.94 -8.50
N LEU A 91 7.02 0.86 -9.14
CA LEU A 91 5.59 0.62 -9.24
C LEU A 91 4.97 0.30 -7.88
N VAL A 92 5.65 -0.43 -6.99
CA VAL A 92 5.21 -0.63 -5.59
C VAL A 92 5.06 0.71 -4.87
N VAL A 93 6.06 1.58 -4.95
CA VAL A 93 6.02 2.93 -4.36
C VAL A 93 4.83 3.72 -4.92
N LEU A 94 4.64 3.70 -6.24
CA LEU A 94 3.53 4.38 -6.90
C LEU A 94 2.17 3.84 -6.44
N SER A 95 2.01 2.51 -6.34
CA SER A 95 0.79 1.87 -5.87
C SER A 95 0.48 2.24 -4.42
N LEU A 96 1.49 2.25 -3.53
CA LEU A 96 1.32 2.65 -2.13
C LEU A 96 0.96 4.14 -1.99
N LEU A 97 1.61 5.02 -2.75
CA LEU A 97 1.27 6.45 -2.76
C LEU A 97 -0.15 6.69 -3.26
N THR A 98 -0.55 5.98 -4.32
CA THR A 98 -1.89 6.09 -4.87
C THR A 98 -2.93 5.56 -3.89
N ALA A 99 -2.65 4.43 -3.22
CA ALA A 99 -3.51 3.87 -2.19
C ALA A 99 -3.68 4.83 -1.01
N TRP A 100 -2.61 5.53 -0.61
CA TRP A 100 -2.69 6.56 0.43
C TRP A 100 -3.50 7.77 -0.02
N ALA A 101 -3.32 8.22 -1.27
CA ALA A 101 -4.07 9.33 -1.84
C ALA A 101 -5.59 9.08 -1.83
N VAL A 102 -6.05 7.83 -1.97
CA VAL A 102 -7.48 7.47 -1.88
C VAL A 102 -8.10 7.85 -0.52
N HIS A 103 -7.32 7.87 0.57
CA HIS A 103 -7.82 8.23 1.90
C HIS A 103 -7.32 9.59 2.41
N ALA A 104 -6.25 10.12 1.83
CA ALA A 104 -5.62 11.33 2.31
C ALA A 104 -6.45 12.60 1.99
N PRO A 105 -6.42 13.64 2.85
CA PRO A 105 -7.10 14.91 2.59
C PRO A 105 -6.67 15.56 1.26
N TRP A 106 -5.38 15.47 0.93
CA TRP A 106 -4.77 16.02 -0.29
C TRP A 106 -5.04 15.19 -1.55
N GLY A 107 -5.60 13.98 -1.41
CA GLY A 107 -5.86 13.10 -2.54
C GLY A 107 -6.87 13.67 -3.53
N PRO A 108 -6.65 13.51 -4.85
CA PRO A 108 -7.60 13.93 -5.88
C PRO A 108 -9.00 13.33 -5.67
N ALA A 109 -10.05 14.15 -5.86
CA ALA A 109 -11.43 13.72 -5.66
C ALA A 109 -11.82 12.51 -6.54
N PHE A 110 -11.32 12.43 -7.77
CA PHE A 110 -11.61 11.32 -8.66
C PHE A 110 -11.15 9.96 -8.10
N LEU A 111 -9.99 9.90 -7.40
CA LEU A 111 -9.51 8.65 -6.78
C LEU A 111 -10.40 8.18 -5.62
N LYS A 112 -11.08 9.11 -4.96
CA LYS A 112 -11.95 8.83 -3.81
C LYS A 112 -13.30 8.27 -4.24
N ASN A 113 -13.75 8.65 -5.45
CA ASN A 113 -15.09 8.37 -5.96
C ASN A 113 -15.13 7.18 -6.94
N ILE A 114 -13.99 6.65 -7.37
CA ILE A 114 -13.95 5.44 -8.23
C ILE A 114 -14.30 4.21 -7.40
N TRP A 115 -15.24 3.40 -7.90
CA TRP A 115 -15.60 2.09 -7.37
C TRP A 115 -15.88 2.09 -5.85
N MET A 116 -16.72 3.01 -5.40
CA MET A 116 -17.20 3.04 -4.02
C MET A 116 -18.12 1.84 -3.75
N VAL A 117 -17.93 1.18 -2.60
CA VAL A 117 -18.87 0.17 -2.10
C VAL A 117 -19.64 0.76 -0.92
N GLY A 118 -20.97 0.76 -1.04
CA GLY A 118 -21.89 1.26 -0.01
C GLY A 118 -21.90 2.78 0.13
N GLY A 119 -22.53 3.51 -0.79
CA GLY A 119 -22.86 4.93 -0.60
C GLY A 119 -23.27 5.65 -1.88
N THR A 120 -24.41 6.35 -1.81
CA THR A 120 -24.89 7.36 -2.76
C THR A 120 -23.78 8.39 -3.03
N PRO A 121 -23.57 8.85 -4.27
CA PRO A 121 -22.51 9.80 -4.61
C PRO A 121 -22.56 11.03 -3.70
N ALA A 122 -21.38 11.47 -3.24
CA ALA A 122 -21.25 12.72 -2.50
C ALA A 122 -21.80 13.89 -3.35
N ALA A 123 -22.75 14.62 -2.78
CA ALA A 123 -23.28 15.88 -3.32
C ALA A 123 -22.23 17.00 -3.23
#